data_AF-A0A536M349-F1
#
_entry.id   AF-A0A536M349-F1
#
_cell.length_a   1.000
_cell.length_b   1.000
_cell.length_c   1.000
_cell.angle_alpha   90.00
_cell.angle_beta   90.00
_cell.angle_gamma   90.00
#
_symmetry.space_group_name_H-M   'P 1'
#
loop_
_entity.id
_entity.type
_entity.pdbx_description
1 polymer ?
#
loop_
_entity_poly.entity_id
_entity_poly.type
_entity_poly.pdbx_seq_one_letter_code
_entity_poly.pdbx_strand_id
1 'polypeptide(L)'
;MQEDAPEEGDDQAGPAQRQMPLGIVVARILVVTSMSFAAAAAIFFLVGGLWELALVSIAATAIFLGLMFVIERGAESSAGHS
;
A
#
# COMPACT_ATOMS: atom_id res chain seq x y z
N MET A 1 3.78 -57.45 -11.83
CA MET A 1 4.90 -56.55 -11.49
C MET A 1 4.41 -55.13 -11.73
N GLN A 2 4.69 -54.26 -10.77
CA GLN A 2 4.45 -52.81 -10.73
C GLN A 2 4.59 -52.12 -12.09
N GLU A 3 3.61 -51.28 -12.44
CA GLU A 3 3.84 -50.03 -13.17
C GLU A 3 3.14 -48.93 -12.37
N ASP A 4 3.75 -48.58 -11.23
CA ASP A 4 3.46 -47.36 -10.48
C ASP A 4 3.97 -46.18 -11.33
N ALA A 5 3.06 -45.47 -12.01
CA ALA A 5 3.36 -44.17 -12.61
C ALA A 5 3.09 -43.08 -11.55
N PRO A 6 4.04 -42.15 -11.35
CA PRO A 6 3.95 -41.17 -10.27
C PRO A 6 2.82 -40.19 -10.54
N GLU A 7 2.01 -39.92 -9.53
CA GLU A 7 1.14 -38.76 -9.51
C GLU A 7 2.03 -37.52 -9.63
N GLU A 8 2.06 -36.90 -10.80
CA GLU A 8 2.44 -35.51 -10.96
C GLU A 8 1.36 -34.67 -10.29
N GLY A 9 1.40 -34.69 -8.95
CA GLY A 9 0.89 -33.63 -8.13
C GLY A 9 1.55 -32.37 -8.63
N ASP A 10 0.76 -31.60 -9.36
CA ASP A 10 1.03 -30.22 -9.74
C ASP A 10 1.01 -29.41 -8.43
N ASP A 11 2.02 -29.66 -7.58
CA ASP A 11 2.42 -28.84 -6.45
C ASP A 11 2.98 -27.56 -7.07
N GLN A 12 2.06 -26.74 -7.62
CA GLN A 12 2.21 -25.31 -7.66
C GLN A 12 2.40 -24.89 -6.21
N ALA A 13 3.65 -24.95 -5.77
CA ALA A 13 4.20 -24.16 -4.70
C ALA A 13 3.92 -22.70 -5.06
N GLY A 14 2.70 -22.25 -4.76
CA GLY A 14 2.33 -20.86 -4.79
C GLY A 14 3.40 -20.11 -4.01
N PRO A 15 3.87 -18.95 -4.51
CA PRO A 15 4.96 -18.22 -3.89
C PRO A 15 4.60 -18.06 -2.42
N ALA A 16 5.41 -18.63 -1.53
CA ALA A 16 5.22 -18.60 -0.09
C ALA A 16 4.73 -17.20 0.29
N GLN A 17 3.42 -17.10 0.55
CA GLN A 17 2.73 -15.82 0.60
C GLN A 17 3.22 -15.15 1.88
N ARG A 18 4.27 -14.33 1.75
CA ARG A 18 4.96 -13.70 2.86
C ARG A 18 3.88 -12.93 3.63
N GLN A 19 3.42 -13.49 4.74
CA GLN A 19 2.26 -13.00 5.46
C GLN A 19 2.55 -11.57 5.88
N MET A 20 1.88 -10.63 5.22
CA MET A 20 2.10 -9.22 5.46
C MET A 20 1.34 -8.85 6.74
N PRO A 21 2.02 -8.26 7.75
CA PRO A 21 1.37 -7.89 9.00
C PRO A 21 0.10 -7.06 8.76
N LEU A 22 -1.01 -7.46 9.38
CA LEU A 22 -2.32 -6.82 9.20
C LEU A 22 -2.27 -5.31 9.49
N GLY A 23 -1.46 -4.89 10.46
CA GLY A 23 -1.26 -3.48 10.78
C GLY A 23 -0.73 -2.65 9.61
N ILE A 24 0.15 -3.21 8.78
CA ILE A 24 0.68 -2.51 7.58
C ILE A 24 -0.41 -2.37 6.52
N VAL A 25 -1.24 -3.39 6.35
CA VAL A 25 -2.37 -3.35 5.42
C VAL A 25 -3.36 -2.26 5.82
N VAL A 26 -3.72 -2.21 7.11
CA VAL A 26 -4.61 -1.16 7.64
C VAL A 26 -4.00 0.23 7.45
N ALA A 27 -2.71 0.40 7.77
CA ALA A 27 -2.02 1.68 7.59
C ALA A 27 -2.06 2.16 6.13
N ARG A 28 -1.81 1.27 5.16
CA ARG A 28 -1.88 1.61 3.72
C ARG A 28 -3.28 2.02 3.29
N ILE A 29 -4.32 1.30 3.71
CA ILE A 29 -5.70 1.64 3.38
C ILE A 29 -6.01 3.05 3.88
N LEU A 30 -5.70 3.34 5.15
CA LEU A 30 -5.93 4.66 5.75
C LEU A 30 -5.18 5.77 5.01
N VAL A 31 -3.91 5.56 4.67
CA VAL A 31 -3.10 6.54 3.93
C VAL A 31 -3.66 6.77 2.53
N VAL A 32 -3.92 5.71 1.76
CA VAL A 32 -4.41 5.84 0.38
C VAL A 32 -5.77 6.51 0.34
N THR A 33 -6.72 6.11 1.20
CA THR A 33 -8.05 6.73 1.25
C THR A 33 -7.96 8.22 1.62
N SER A 34 -7.14 8.57 2.61
CA SER A 34 -6.95 9.97 3.02
C SER A 34 -6.24 10.80 1.95
N MET A 35 -5.26 10.22 1.26
CA MET A 35 -4.55 10.84 0.15
C MET A 35 -5.50 11.16 -1.01
N SER A 36 -6.36 10.20 -1.40
CA SER A 36 -7.36 10.42 -2.46
C SER A 36 -8.32 11.55 -2.11
N PHE A 37 -8.76 11.62 -0.86
CA PHE A 37 -9.62 12.70 -0.39
C PHE A 37 -8.91 14.06 -0.43
N ALA A 38 -7.67 14.14 0.07
CA ALA A 38 -6.87 15.36 0.05
C ALA A 38 -6.55 15.84 -1.38
N ALA A 39 -6.27 14.91 -2.30
CA ALA A 39 -6.06 15.24 -3.71
C ALA A 39 -7.35 15.78 -4.37
N ALA A 40 -8.50 15.16 -4.10
CA ALA A 40 -9.78 15.64 -4.61
C ALA A 40 -10.12 17.04 -4.07
N ALA A 41 -9.91 17.28 -2.77
CA ALA A 41 -10.09 18.60 -2.16
C ALA A 41 -9.14 19.65 -2.76
N ALA A 42 -7.89 19.29 -3.04
CA ALA A 42 -6.94 20.18 -3.70
C ALA A 42 -7.46 20.64 -5.06
N ILE A 43 -7.94 19.70 -5.89
CA ILE A 43 -8.51 20.02 -7.20
C ILE A 43 -9.76 20.90 -7.04
N PHE A 44 -10.67 20.54 -6.13
CA PHE A 44 -11.89 21.31 -5.88
C PHE A 44 -11.59 22.76 -5.49
N PHE A 45 -10.66 22.99 -4.54
CA PHE A 45 -10.28 24.34 -4.11
C PHE A 45 -9.52 25.11 -5.19
N LEU A 46 -8.66 24.43 -5.97
CA LEU A 46 -7.94 25.05 -7.08
C LEU A 46 -8.93 25.55 -8.16
N VAL A 47 -9.89 24.72 -8.55
CA VAL A 47 -10.95 25.08 -9.51
C VAL A 47 -11.87 26.15 -8.93
N GLY A 48 -12.18 26.09 -7.64
CA GLY A 48 -12.99 27.08 -6.92
C GLY A 48 -12.27 28.41 -6.65
N GLY A 49 -10.99 28.55 -6.98
CA GLY A 49 -10.19 29.76 -6.76
C GLY A 49 -9.76 30.01 -5.31
N LEU A 50 -9.91 29.03 -4.42
CA LEU A 50 -9.44 29.10 -3.02
C LEU A 50 -8.00 28.59 -2.92
N TRP A 51 -7.05 29.42 -3.36
CA TRP A 51 -5.64 29.07 -3.50
C TRP A 51 -4.95 28.62 -2.20
N GLU A 52 -5.20 29.30 -1.07
CA GLU A 52 -4.60 28.94 0.22
C GLU A 52 -5.04 27.53 0.68
N LEU A 53 -6.34 27.23 0.56
CA LEU A 53 -6.86 25.90 0.90
C LEU A 53 -6.35 24.83 -0.06
N ALA A 54 -6.21 25.15 -1.35
CA ALA A 54 -5.60 24.26 -2.32
C ALA A 54 -4.15 23.93 -1.94
N LEU A 55 -3.34 24.93 -1.56
CA LEU A 55 -1.97 24.73 -1.11
C LEU A 55 -1.88 23.84 0.13
N VAL A 56 -2.74 24.07 1.13
CA VAL A 56 -2.81 23.21 2.33
C VAL A 56 -3.17 21.76 1.94
N SER A 57 -4.11 21.58 1.02
CA SER A 57 -4.53 20.25 0.59
C SER A 57 -3.46 19.52 -0.24
N ILE A 58 -2.70 20.25 -1.05
CA ILE A 58 -1.52 19.74 -1.76
C ILE A 58 -0.45 19.32 -0.76
N ALA A 59 -0.16 20.15 0.25
CA ALA A 59 0.80 19.84 1.30
C ALA A 59 0.38 18.58 2.09
N ALA A 60 -0.90 18.44 2.43
CA ALA A 60 -1.45 17.24 3.06
C ALA A 60 -1.27 15.99 2.17
N THR A 61 -1.50 16.12 0.87
CA THR A 61 -1.26 15.04 -0.10
C THR A 61 0.21 14.63 -0.13
N ALA A 62 1.14 15.59 -0.12
CA ALA A 62 2.58 15.33 -0.06
C ALA A 62 2.99 14.62 1.25
N ILE A 63 2.37 14.96 2.38
CA ILE A 63 2.58 14.26 3.65
C ILE A 63 2.14 12.79 3.53
N PHE A 64 0.97 12.51 2.95
CA PHE A 64 0.52 11.13 2.76
C PHE A 64 1.43 10.32 1.83
N LEU A 65 1.99 10.95 0.79
CA LEU A 65 3.02 10.31 -0.05
C LEU A 65 4.27 9.95 0.77
N GLY A 66 4.72 10.88 1.62
CA GLY A 66 5.83 10.63 2.55
C GLY A 66 5.53 9.50 3.54
N LEU A 67 4.31 9.47 4.09
CA LEU A 67 3.86 8.40 4.99
C LEU A 67 3.81 7.04 4.27
N MET A 68 3.31 7.00 3.04
CA MET A 68 3.30 5.76 2.24
C MET A 68 4.71 5.21 2.07
N PHE A 69 5.67 6.07 1.73
CA PHE A 69 7.07 5.70 1.59
C PHE A 69 7.65 5.16 2.91
N VAL A 70 7.35 5.79 4.04
CA VAL A 70 7.80 5.33 5.38
C VAL A 70 7.18 3.97 5.74
N ILE A 71 5.89 3.76 5.46
CA ILE A 71 5.21 2.48 5.71
C ILE A 71 5.83 1.36 4.88
N GLU A 72 6.14 1.62 3.61
CA GLU A 72 6.79 0.65 2.73
C GLU A 72 8.22 0.32 3.18
N ARG A 73 9.03 1.34 3.47
CA ARG A 73 10.39 1.17 4.01
C ARG A 73 10.42 0.47 5.37
N GLY A 74 9.45 0.76 6.23
CA GLY A 74 9.29 0.12 7.52
C GLY A 74 8.93 -1.36 7.39
N ALA A 75 8.04 -1.70 6.45
CA ALA A 75 7.65 -3.08 6.16
C ALA A 75 8.83 -3.93 5.65
N GLU A 76 9.70 -3.35 4.82
CA GLU A 76 10.93 -3.99 4.35
C GLU A 76 11.90 -4.26 5.50
N SER A 77 12.05 -3.30 6.42
CA SER A 77 12.97 -3.39 7.56
C SER A 77 12.51 -4.40 8.62
N SER A 78 11.20 -4.48 8.90
CA SER A 78 10.63 -5.49 9.81
C SER A 78 10.68 -6.91 9.26
N ALA A 79 10.70 -7.08 7.93
CA ALA A 79 10.81 -8.40 7.30
C ALA A 79 12.22 -9.01 7.38
N GLY A 80 13.25 -8.25 7.77
CA GLY A 80 14.63 -8.72 7.95
C GLY A 80 14.98 -9.20 9.36
N HIS A 81 14.02 -9.21 10.29
CA HIS A 81 14.22 -9.56 11.70
C HIS A 81 13.53 -10.86 12.15
N SER A 82 13.14 -11.73 11.20
CA SER A 82 12.54 -13.04 11.47
C SER A 82 13.25 -14.17 10.77
#